data_AF-A0A1D9QEV2-F1
#
_entry.id   AF-A0A1D9QEV2-F1
#
_cell.length_a   1.000
_cell.length_b   1.000
_cell.length_c   1.000
_cell.angle_alpha   90.00
_cell.angle_beta   90.00
_cell.angle_gamma   90.00
#
_symmetry.space_group_name_H-M   'P 1'
#
loop_
_entity.id
_entity.type
_entity.pdbx_description
1 polymer ?
#
loop_
_entity_poly.entity_id
_entity_poly.type
_entity_poly.pdbx_seq_one_letter_code
_entity_poly.pdbx_strand_id
1 'polypeptide(L)'
;MKFSCVLFVLSILTFSTALPVTRRGFINGLAVREGNSTLASFGNSTSSSASSISSGSAKPNTTIDFEDLKSDAAAKKATSGSKSKVTAAQVKSAVSGFANDANTVSAALNKLPSMTNILEIASLAGKAFNAESDEDSQRSVLFAAAGSAGSSANSKIVKNTPAVLRGLKAMMVNPSIFSVKYNVATIEAARNPNILPSITQLSNAALSAMNLAPTAQKFPATGQD
;
A
#
# COMPACT_ATOMS: atom_id res chain seq x y z
N MET A 1 52.98 -2.66 37.26
CA MET A 1 52.67 -3.15 38.62
C MET A 1 51.89 -2.08 39.37
N LYS A 2 50.76 -2.48 39.99
CA LYS A 2 49.93 -1.74 41.00
C LYS A 2 49.07 -0.58 40.47
N PHE A 3 47.84 -0.29 40.94
CA PHE A 3 46.66 -1.02 41.45
C PHE A 3 45.56 0.07 41.61
N SER A 4 44.30 -0.27 41.27
CA SER A 4 43.02 0.18 41.87
C SER A 4 42.59 1.66 41.92
N CYS A 5 41.36 1.91 41.42
CA CYS A 5 40.14 2.32 42.16
C CYS A 5 39.06 2.68 41.13
N VAL A 6 38.20 1.76 40.67
CA VAL A 6 36.86 1.44 41.22
C VAL A 6 36.18 2.63 41.91
N LEU A 7 35.20 3.23 41.22
CA LEU A 7 34.06 3.89 41.87
C LEU A 7 32.81 3.62 41.05
N PHE A 8 32.00 2.72 41.62
CA PHE A 8 30.68 2.29 41.20
C PHE A 8 29.69 3.33 41.76
N VAL A 9 28.90 3.99 40.92
CA VAL A 9 27.75 4.76 41.40
C VAL A 9 26.48 4.25 40.73
N LEU A 10 25.79 3.46 41.55
CA LEU A 10 24.43 2.96 41.46
C LEU A 10 23.45 4.15 41.50
N SER A 11 22.50 4.26 40.56
CA SER A 11 21.26 5.01 40.83
C SER A 11 20.07 4.61 39.94
N ILE A 12 19.25 3.76 40.56
CA ILE A 12 17.78 3.70 40.59
C ILE A 12 16.99 3.68 39.28
N LEU A 13 16.58 2.46 38.94
CA LEU A 13 15.46 2.05 38.12
C LEU A 13 14.14 2.45 38.82
N THR A 14 13.30 3.30 38.21
CA THR A 14 11.90 3.45 38.62
C THR A 14 10.98 2.87 37.55
N PHE A 15 10.42 1.69 37.84
CA PHE A 15 9.32 1.11 37.10
C PHE A 15 8.01 1.84 37.46
N SER A 16 7.41 2.55 36.51
CA SER A 16 6.00 2.95 36.60
C SER A 16 5.13 1.88 35.95
N THR A 17 4.53 1.00 36.75
CA THR A 17 3.47 0.10 36.31
C THR A 17 2.11 0.78 36.53
N ALA A 18 1.50 1.30 35.47
CA ALA A 18 0.12 1.73 35.49
C ALA A 18 -0.81 0.50 35.42
N LEU A 19 -1.70 0.39 36.41
CA LEU A 19 -2.73 -0.65 36.51
C LEU A 19 -3.84 -0.41 35.46
N PRO A 20 -4.38 -1.46 34.81
CA PRO A 20 -5.61 -1.31 34.04
C PRO A 20 -6.84 -1.24 34.96
N VAL A 21 -7.71 -0.27 34.69
CA VAL A 21 -9.04 -0.17 35.28
C VAL A 21 -9.96 -1.21 34.64
N THR A 22 -10.32 -2.24 35.38
CA THR A 22 -11.39 -3.19 35.04
C THR A 22 -12.73 -2.55 35.33
N ARG A 23 -13.43 -2.04 34.31
CA ARG A 23 -14.85 -1.68 34.44
C ARG A 23 -15.72 -2.89 34.05
N ARG A 24 -16.20 -3.61 35.08
CA ARG A 24 -17.30 -4.57 34.98
C ARG A 24 -18.59 -3.80 34.70
N GLY A 25 -19.26 -4.07 33.59
CA GLY A 25 -20.63 -3.67 33.31
C GLY A 25 -21.39 -4.89 32.81
N PHE A 26 -22.31 -5.40 33.61
CA PHE A 26 -23.18 -6.53 33.29
C PHE A 26 -24.57 -5.99 32.90
N ILE A 27 -25.11 -6.60 31.84
CA ILE A 27 -26.53 -6.82 31.44
C ILE A 27 -27.48 -5.69 30.98
N ASN A 28 -28.03 -5.99 29.79
CA ASN A 28 -29.41 -5.87 29.31
C ASN A 28 -29.98 -4.50 28.93
N GLY A 29 -30.18 -4.34 27.62
CA GLY A 29 -30.98 -3.28 27.01
C GLY A 29 -31.39 -3.70 25.59
N LEU A 30 -32.29 -4.67 25.52
CA LEU A 30 -32.99 -5.12 24.32
C LEU A 30 -33.97 -4.04 23.85
N ALA A 31 -33.68 -3.36 22.75
CA ALA A 31 -34.66 -2.62 21.94
C ALA A 31 -34.06 -2.23 20.57
N VAL A 32 -33.98 -3.21 19.64
CA VAL A 32 -33.82 -2.89 18.22
C VAL A 32 -35.18 -2.82 17.57
N ARG A 33 -35.55 -1.56 17.38
CA ARG A 33 -36.56 -0.95 16.52
C ARG A 33 -36.74 -1.66 15.18
N GLU A 34 -38.00 -1.99 14.89
CA GLU A 34 -38.51 -2.36 13.57
C GLU A 34 -38.20 -1.27 12.53
N GLY A 35 -37.88 -1.69 11.31
CA GLY A 35 -37.68 -0.75 10.22
C GLY A 35 -37.09 -1.35 8.95
N ASN A 36 -37.86 -2.23 8.30
CA ASN A 36 -37.98 -2.37 6.85
C ASN A 36 -36.69 -2.39 6.00
N SER A 37 -36.29 -3.57 5.52
CA SER A 37 -35.56 -3.68 4.25
C SER A 37 -35.96 -4.96 3.52
N THR A 38 -36.48 -4.72 2.33
CA THR A 38 -37.09 -5.63 1.36
C THR A 38 -36.15 -6.78 1.00
N LEU A 39 -36.53 -8.00 1.40
CA LEU A 39 -35.88 -9.25 1.02
C LEU A 39 -36.38 -9.64 -0.38
N ALA A 40 -35.58 -9.38 -1.42
CA ALA A 40 -35.77 -10.01 -2.72
C ALA A 40 -35.08 -11.37 -2.71
N SER A 41 -35.90 -12.42 -2.61
CA SER A 41 -35.51 -13.82 -2.73
C SER A 41 -35.26 -14.17 -4.19
N PHE A 42 -34.06 -14.68 -4.49
CA PHE A 42 -33.85 -15.61 -5.60
C PHE A 42 -32.90 -16.71 -5.12
N GLY A 43 -33.46 -17.88 -4.88
CA GLY A 43 -32.71 -19.09 -4.58
C GLY A 43 -32.05 -19.65 -5.84
N ASN A 44 -30.95 -20.38 -5.64
CA ASN A 44 -30.69 -21.60 -6.37
C ASN A 44 -29.75 -22.49 -5.55
N SER A 45 -30.25 -23.65 -5.14
CA SER A 45 -29.46 -24.71 -4.51
C SER A 45 -28.87 -25.60 -5.60
N THR A 46 -27.58 -25.89 -5.52
CA THR A 46 -27.04 -27.14 -6.09
C THR A 46 -25.84 -27.60 -5.27
N SER A 47 -26.05 -28.75 -4.63
CA SER A 47 -25.07 -29.60 -3.96
C SER A 47 -24.19 -30.35 -4.96
N SER A 48 -22.89 -30.48 -4.69
CA SER A 48 -22.06 -31.64 -5.07
C SER A 48 -20.75 -31.54 -4.28
N SER A 49 -20.57 -32.39 -3.26
CA SER A 49 -19.88 -33.69 -3.33
C SER A 49 -18.37 -33.56 -3.15
N ALA A 50 -17.91 -33.99 -1.97
CA ALA A 50 -16.52 -34.23 -1.64
C ALA A 50 -15.94 -35.39 -2.46
N SER A 51 -14.66 -35.30 -2.82
CA SER A 51 -13.80 -36.47 -3.05
C SER A 51 -12.32 -36.09 -2.85
N SER A 52 -11.55 -37.10 -2.47
CA SER A 52 -10.31 -37.06 -1.71
C SER A 52 -9.09 -37.49 -2.53
N ILE A 53 -7.93 -36.87 -2.22
CA ILE A 53 -6.53 -37.37 -2.25
C ILE A 53 -5.93 -37.85 -3.59
N SER A 54 -4.82 -37.23 -3.99
CA SER A 54 -3.61 -37.99 -4.39
C SER A 54 -2.33 -37.15 -4.27
N SER A 55 -1.33 -37.73 -3.63
CA SER A 55 0.04 -37.27 -3.44
C SER A 55 0.88 -37.44 -4.71
N GLY A 56 1.62 -36.38 -5.09
CA GLY A 56 2.63 -36.45 -6.15
C GLY A 56 3.77 -35.48 -5.86
N SER A 57 4.95 -36.03 -5.56
CA SER A 57 6.20 -35.31 -5.34
C SER A 57 6.63 -34.58 -6.63
N ALA A 58 6.77 -33.26 -6.58
CA ALA A 58 7.49 -32.50 -7.61
C ALA A 58 8.21 -31.29 -7.01
N LYS A 59 9.51 -31.26 -7.28
CA LYS A 59 10.55 -30.28 -6.92
C LYS A 59 10.18 -28.85 -7.38
N PRO A 60 10.22 -27.80 -6.54
CA PRO A 60 9.96 -26.45 -7.03
C PRO A 60 11.22 -25.88 -7.67
N ASN A 61 11.30 -25.94 -8.99
CA ASN A 61 12.13 -25.04 -9.80
C ASN A 61 11.19 -23.97 -10.36
N THR A 62 10.99 -22.87 -9.62
CA THR A 62 10.06 -21.82 -10.04
C THR A 62 10.85 -20.63 -10.58
N THR A 63 11.17 -20.70 -11.88
CA THR A 63 11.30 -19.48 -12.67
C THR A 63 9.92 -18.85 -12.66
N ILE A 64 9.79 -17.68 -12.04
CA ILE A 64 8.50 -16.99 -11.93
C ILE A 64 8.22 -16.36 -13.30
N ASP A 65 7.46 -17.09 -14.12
CA ASP A 65 6.92 -16.61 -15.38
C ASP A 65 5.91 -15.49 -15.14
N PHE A 66 6.00 -14.42 -15.92
CA PHE A 66 5.20 -13.20 -15.81
C PHE A 66 3.71 -13.36 -16.22
N GLU A 67 3.28 -14.57 -16.59
CA GLU A 67 1.96 -14.84 -17.15
C GLU A 67 0.87 -15.17 -16.10
N ASP A 68 1.21 -15.38 -14.84
CA ASP A 68 0.26 -15.81 -13.79
C ASP A 68 -0.57 -14.65 -13.17
N LEU A 69 -0.64 -13.48 -13.82
CA LEU A 69 -1.46 -12.33 -13.41
C LEU A 69 -2.68 -12.08 -14.30
N LYS A 70 -3.04 -13.01 -15.19
CA LYS A 70 -4.25 -12.91 -16.01
C LYS A 70 -5.24 -14.04 -15.68
N SER A 71 -6.07 -13.82 -14.67
CA SER A 71 -7.31 -14.58 -14.50
C SER A 71 -8.53 -13.70 -14.78
N ASP A 72 -9.21 -14.04 -15.87
CA ASP A 72 -10.64 -13.87 -16.16
C ASP A 72 -11.30 -12.48 -15.99
N ALA A 73 -11.05 -11.59 -16.95
CA ALA A 73 -12.02 -10.56 -17.31
C ALA A 73 -12.85 -11.04 -18.52
N ALA A 74 -14.06 -11.53 -18.25
CA ALA A 74 -15.03 -11.92 -19.26
C ALA A 74 -15.22 -10.79 -20.30
N ALA A 75 -14.96 -11.14 -21.56
CA ALA A 75 -15.10 -10.26 -22.71
C ALA A 75 -16.58 -9.89 -22.95
N LYS A 76 -17.05 -8.82 -22.30
CA LYS A 76 -18.24 -8.08 -22.76
C LYS A 76 -17.80 -7.08 -23.82
N LYS A 77 -18.11 -7.41 -25.07
CA LYS A 77 -18.03 -6.53 -26.24
C LYS A 77 -18.83 -5.25 -25.97
N ALA A 78 -18.16 -4.17 -25.59
CA ALA A 78 -18.74 -2.84 -25.46
C ALA A 78 -18.55 -2.07 -26.77
N THR A 79 -19.69 -1.70 -27.34
CA THR A 79 -19.90 -0.87 -28.52
C THR A 79 -19.04 0.38 -28.53
N SER A 80 -18.43 0.66 -29.69
CA SER A 80 -17.76 1.92 -29.99
C SER A 80 -18.72 3.11 -29.83
N GLY A 81 -18.53 3.92 -28.79
CA GLY A 81 -19.29 5.15 -28.57
C GLY A 81 -18.81 5.88 -27.32
N SER A 82 -18.31 7.10 -27.49
CA SER A 82 -17.72 8.00 -26.48
C SER A 82 -16.43 7.52 -25.80
N LYS A 83 -15.28 8.10 -26.21
CA LYS A 83 -14.12 8.24 -25.32
C LYS A 83 -14.62 8.99 -24.08
N SER A 84 -14.84 8.29 -22.97
CA SER A 84 -15.26 8.93 -21.72
C SER A 84 -14.19 9.94 -21.32
N LYS A 85 -14.48 11.23 -21.52
CA LYS A 85 -13.56 12.32 -21.23
C LYS A 85 -13.38 12.38 -19.71
N VAL A 86 -12.12 12.33 -19.24
CA VAL A 86 -11.81 12.48 -17.82
C VAL A 86 -12.41 13.79 -17.31
N THR A 87 -13.14 13.71 -16.20
CA THR A 87 -13.83 14.86 -15.59
C THR A 87 -12.97 15.53 -14.52
N ALA A 88 -13.26 16.80 -14.21
CA ALA A 88 -12.55 17.54 -13.17
C ALA A 88 -12.69 16.87 -11.78
N ALA A 89 -13.84 16.25 -11.51
CA ALA A 89 -14.08 15.50 -10.28
C ALA A 89 -13.17 14.25 -10.19
N GLN A 90 -13.04 13.49 -11.28
CA GLN A 90 -12.12 12.36 -11.35
C GLN A 90 -10.67 12.79 -11.16
N VAL A 91 -10.25 13.91 -11.77
CA VAL A 91 -8.89 14.44 -11.57
C VAL A 91 -8.65 14.83 -10.11
N LYS A 92 -9.57 15.57 -9.47
CA LYS A 92 -9.42 15.94 -8.05
C LYS A 92 -9.35 14.71 -7.16
N SER A 93 -10.23 13.72 -7.38
CA SER A 93 -10.21 12.46 -6.64
C SER A 93 -8.89 11.72 -6.84
N ALA A 94 -8.38 11.67 -8.07
CA ALA A 94 -7.13 10.99 -8.36
C ALA A 94 -5.92 11.71 -7.76
N VAL A 95 -5.88 13.04 -7.75
CA VAL A 95 -4.84 13.80 -7.04
C VAL A 95 -4.83 13.48 -5.55
N SER A 96 -6.01 13.47 -4.91
CA SER A 96 -6.12 13.14 -3.48
C SER A 96 -5.77 11.68 -3.20
N GLY A 97 -6.23 10.74 -4.03
CA GLY A 97 -5.89 9.32 -3.94
C GLY A 97 -4.38 9.11 -4.04
N PHE A 98 -3.76 9.68 -5.08
CA PHE A 98 -2.32 9.54 -5.30
C PHE A 98 -1.51 10.09 -4.12
N ALA A 99 -1.95 11.20 -3.53
CA ALA A 99 -1.29 11.75 -2.33
C ALA A 99 -1.45 10.85 -1.10
N ASN A 100 -2.63 10.29 -0.88
CA ASN A 100 -2.89 9.39 0.25
C ASN A 100 -2.08 8.09 0.14
N ASP A 101 -2.03 7.51 -1.06
CA ASP A 101 -1.26 6.31 -1.34
C ASP A 101 0.24 6.58 -1.17
N ALA A 102 0.72 7.69 -1.73
CA ALA A 102 2.11 8.09 -1.60
C ALA A 102 2.54 8.36 -0.15
N ASN A 103 1.66 8.97 0.66
CA ASN A 103 1.90 9.17 2.08
C ASN A 103 1.90 7.83 2.85
N THR A 104 1.05 6.87 2.47
CA THR A 104 1.01 5.54 3.07
C THR A 104 2.31 4.78 2.81
N VAL A 105 2.79 4.79 1.57
CA VAL A 105 4.08 4.18 1.20
C VAL A 105 5.22 4.88 1.93
N SER A 106 5.25 6.22 1.94
CA SER A 106 6.30 6.99 2.63
C SER A 106 6.34 6.70 4.13
N ALA A 107 5.20 6.67 4.80
CA ALA A 107 5.11 6.37 6.22
C ALA A 107 5.60 4.95 6.53
N ALA A 108 5.26 3.98 5.69
CA ALA A 108 5.75 2.62 5.83
C ALA A 108 7.29 2.54 5.67
N LEU A 109 7.85 3.21 4.65
CA LEU A 109 9.30 3.20 4.40
C LEU A 109 10.10 3.85 5.53
N ASN A 110 9.58 4.92 6.15
CA ASN A 110 10.21 5.52 7.31
C ASN A 110 10.11 4.64 8.57
N LYS A 111 9.03 3.85 8.69
CA LYS A 111 8.79 3.03 9.88
C LYS A 111 9.50 1.68 9.85
N LEU A 112 9.49 0.99 8.70
CA LEU A 112 9.99 -0.37 8.52
C LEU A 112 11.42 -0.58 9.08
N PRO A 113 12.41 0.30 8.85
CA PRO A 113 13.78 0.11 9.36
C PRO A 113 13.88 0.02 10.88
N SER A 114 12.93 0.59 11.62
CA SER A 114 12.89 0.55 13.09
C SER A 114 12.22 -0.71 13.67
N MET A 115 11.61 -1.54 12.82
CA MET A 115 10.79 -2.66 13.26
C MET A 115 11.62 -3.94 13.43
N THR A 116 11.30 -4.70 14.45
CA THR A 116 11.91 -6.02 14.73
C THR A 116 10.89 -7.15 14.67
N ASN A 117 9.60 -6.85 14.84
CA ASN A 117 8.53 -7.84 14.76
C ASN A 117 8.26 -8.22 13.30
N ILE A 118 8.56 -9.47 12.96
CA ILE A 118 8.46 -10.04 11.62
C ILE A 118 7.02 -9.99 11.06
N LEU A 119 6.01 -10.25 11.89
CA LEU A 119 4.61 -10.22 11.44
C LEU A 119 4.15 -8.78 11.14
N GLU A 120 4.59 -7.83 11.96
CA GLU A 120 4.27 -6.42 11.73
C GLU A 120 5.01 -5.87 10.50
N ILE A 121 6.25 -6.30 10.25
CA ILE A 121 6.99 -5.97 9.02
C ILE A 121 6.21 -6.45 7.80
N ALA A 122 5.79 -7.72 7.79
CA ALA A 122 5.04 -8.27 6.66
C ALA A 122 3.72 -7.52 6.44
N SER A 123 2.99 -7.22 7.51
CA SER A 123 1.72 -6.49 7.47
C SER A 123 1.90 -5.06 6.94
N LEU A 124 2.89 -4.32 7.45
CA LEU A 124 3.15 -2.95 7.03
C LEU A 124 3.67 -2.88 5.59
N ALA A 125 4.56 -3.80 5.21
CA ALA A 125 5.03 -3.92 3.82
C ALA A 125 3.88 -4.27 2.87
N GLY A 126 2.95 -5.15 3.28
CA GLY A 126 1.74 -5.46 2.51
C GLY A 126 0.80 -4.27 2.35
N LYS A 127 0.59 -3.48 3.41
CA LYS A 127 -0.19 -2.24 3.33
C LYS A 127 0.42 -1.25 2.33
N ALA A 128 1.74 -1.06 2.37
CA ALA A 128 2.43 -0.21 1.43
C ALA A 128 2.40 -0.77 0.00
N PHE A 129 2.49 -2.09 -0.16
CA PHE A 129 2.41 -2.74 -1.48
C PHE A 129 1.06 -2.47 -2.15
N ASN A 130 -0.04 -2.55 -1.39
CA ASN A 130 -1.37 -2.25 -1.91
C ASN A 130 -1.49 -0.78 -2.28
N ALA A 131 -1.02 0.14 -1.44
CA ALA A 131 -1.01 1.57 -1.75
C ALA A 131 -0.22 1.88 -3.03
N GLU A 132 1.00 1.36 -3.17
CA GLU A 132 1.81 1.55 -4.39
C GLU A 132 1.15 0.90 -5.63
N SER A 133 0.37 -0.16 -5.46
CA SER A 133 -0.40 -0.76 -6.56
C SER A 133 -1.57 0.13 -6.98
N ASP A 134 -2.25 0.73 -6.01
CA ASP A 134 -3.37 1.65 -6.24
C ASP A 134 -2.90 2.97 -6.89
N GLU A 135 -1.64 3.39 -6.64
CA GLU A 135 -1.01 4.55 -7.30
C GLU A 135 -1.09 4.46 -8.85
N ASP A 136 -1.06 3.27 -9.47
CA ASP A 136 -1.17 3.11 -10.93
C ASP A 136 -2.55 3.52 -11.46
N SER A 137 -3.60 3.23 -10.70
CA SER A 137 -4.97 3.62 -11.07
C SER A 137 -5.12 5.15 -11.08
N GLN A 138 -4.54 5.83 -10.08
CA GLN A 138 -4.53 7.29 -9.99
C GLN A 138 -3.68 7.89 -11.09
N ARG A 139 -2.48 7.35 -11.31
CA ARG A 139 -1.57 7.74 -12.41
C ARG A 139 -2.28 7.68 -13.75
N SER A 140 -3.03 6.61 -14.04
CA SER A 140 -3.72 6.43 -15.31
C SER A 140 -4.75 7.55 -15.57
N VAL A 141 -5.57 7.88 -14.57
CA VAL A 141 -6.56 8.97 -14.67
C VAL A 141 -5.87 10.32 -14.87
N LEU A 142 -4.83 10.60 -14.09
CA LEU A 142 -4.11 11.87 -14.15
C LEU A 142 -3.34 12.03 -15.45
N PHE A 143 -2.72 10.96 -15.97
CA PHE A 143 -2.03 11.00 -17.25
C PHE A 143 -3.01 11.20 -18.41
N ALA A 144 -4.18 10.56 -18.37
CA ALA A 144 -5.23 10.78 -19.37
C ALA A 144 -5.73 12.24 -19.38
N ALA A 145 -5.78 12.91 -18.23
CA ALA A 145 -6.12 14.33 -18.14
C ALA A 145 -4.97 15.26 -18.54
N ALA A 146 -3.74 14.98 -18.07
CA ALA A 146 -2.56 15.80 -18.32
C ALA A 146 -2.09 15.76 -19.78
N GLY A 147 -2.33 14.64 -20.48
CA GLY A 147 -1.87 14.43 -21.85
C GLY A 147 -0.35 14.56 -21.98
N SER A 148 0.11 15.24 -23.03
CA SER A 148 1.54 15.36 -23.33
C SER A 148 2.34 16.07 -22.21
N ALA A 149 1.73 17.02 -21.50
CA ALA A 149 2.35 17.74 -20.39
C ALA A 149 2.76 16.82 -19.22
N GLY A 150 2.07 15.68 -19.06
CA GLY A 150 2.37 14.68 -18.03
C GLY A 150 3.40 13.62 -18.45
N SER A 151 3.86 13.57 -19.71
CA SER A 151 4.58 12.41 -20.27
C SER A 151 5.88 12.07 -19.54
N SER A 152 6.69 13.08 -19.22
CA SER A 152 7.98 12.88 -18.54
C SER A 152 7.78 12.33 -17.13
N ALA A 153 6.88 12.93 -16.36
CA ALA A 153 6.53 12.49 -15.01
C ALA A 153 5.93 11.08 -15.02
N ASN A 154 4.98 10.82 -15.93
CA ASN A 154 4.36 9.51 -16.09
C ASN A 154 5.39 8.41 -16.42
N SER A 155 6.33 8.69 -17.32
CA SER A 155 7.38 7.75 -17.69
C SER A 155 8.27 7.38 -16.49
N LYS A 156 8.63 8.36 -15.66
CA LYS A 156 9.41 8.12 -14.44
C LYS A 156 8.65 7.27 -13.43
N ILE A 157 7.36 7.49 -13.23
CA ILE A 157 6.52 6.67 -12.34
C ILE A 157 6.53 5.22 -12.84
N VAL A 158 6.06 4.99 -14.08
CA VAL A 158 5.95 3.65 -14.67
C VAL A 158 7.30 2.90 -14.66
N LYS A 159 8.40 3.59 -14.94
CA LYS A 159 9.74 2.98 -14.96
C LYS A 159 10.21 2.51 -13.58
N ASN A 160 9.87 3.24 -12.51
CA ASN A 160 10.45 3.03 -11.19
C ASN A 160 9.53 2.28 -10.21
N THR A 161 8.21 2.36 -10.36
CA THR A 161 7.23 1.62 -9.54
C THR A 161 7.50 0.12 -9.44
N PRO A 162 7.96 -0.59 -10.50
CA PRO A 162 8.32 -2.01 -10.39
C PRO A 162 9.41 -2.31 -9.36
N ALA A 163 10.35 -1.41 -9.13
CA ALA A 163 11.36 -1.58 -8.07
C ALA A 163 10.73 -1.46 -6.68
N VAL A 164 9.79 -0.54 -6.51
CA VAL A 164 9.06 -0.34 -5.25
C VAL A 164 8.23 -1.56 -4.90
N LEU A 165 7.38 -2.01 -5.83
CA LEU A 165 6.52 -3.18 -5.66
C LEU A 165 7.33 -4.45 -5.37
N ARG A 166 8.45 -4.65 -6.07
CA ARG A 166 9.31 -5.82 -5.86
C ARG A 166 9.95 -5.82 -4.47
N GLY A 167 10.42 -4.67 -4.00
CA GLY A 167 11.01 -4.53 -2.67
C GLY A 167 9.98 -4.73 -1.55
N LEU A 168 8.80 -4.12 -1.66
CA LEU A 168 7.70 -4.28 -0.72
C LEU A 168 7.21 -5.75 -0.67
N LYS A 169 7.06 -6.39 -1.83
CA LYS A 169 6.68 -7.81 -1.92
C LYS A 169 7.75 -8.72 -1.29
N ALA A 170 9.04 -8.43 -1.46
CA ALA A 170 10.11 -9.19 -0.84
C ALA A 170 10.07 -9.11 0.70
N MET A 171 9.80 -7.93 1.25
CA MET A 171 9.62 -7.75 2.70
C MET A 171 8.35 -8.43 3.23
N MET A 172 7.29 -8.50 2.41
CA MET A 172 6.05 -9.20 2.75
C MET A 172 6.22 -10.73 2.76
N VAL A 173 6.91 -11.29 1.77
CA VAL A 173 7.07 -12.74 1.59
C VAL A 173 8.18 -13.32 2.47
N ASN A 174 9.29 -12.60 2.65
CA ASN A 174 10.39 -13.01 3.52
C ASN A 174 10.75 -11.88 4.51
N PRO A 175 9.88 -11.64 5.52
CA PRO A 175 10.07 -10.58 6.49
C PRO A 175 11.28 -10.87 7.40
N SER A 176 12.25 -9.97 7.39
CA SER A 176 13.40 -9.97 8.30
C SER A 176 14.05 -8.59 8.33
N ILE A 177 14.83 -8.30 9.37
CA ILE A 177 15.60 -7.05 9.48
C ILE A 177 16.54 -6.87 8.28
N PHE A 178 17.17 -7.96 7.83
CA PHE A 178 18.06 -7.94 6.66
C PHE A 178 17.30 -7.62 5.38
N SER A 179 16.16 -8.29 5.15
CA SER A 179 15.28 -8.02 4.00
C SER A 179 14.81 -6.58 3.99
N VAL A 180 14.42 -6.03 5.15
CA VAL A 180 14.01 -4.63 5.28
C VAL A 180 15.13 -3.68 4.89
N LYS A 181 16.32 -3.83 5.49
CA LYS A 181 17.46 -2.93 5.23
C LYS A 181 17.82 -2.89 3.74
N TYR A 182 17.89 -4.04 3.09
CA TYR A 182 18.25 -4.12 1.67
C TYR A 182 17.16 -3.53 0.76
N ASN A 183 15.91 -3.91 0.99
CA ASN A 183 14.80 -3.50 0.12
C ASN A 183 14.43 -2.04 0.31
N VAL A 184 14.40 -1.50 1.54
CA VAL A 184 14.11 -0.07 1.78
C VAL A 184 15.10 0.82 1.03
N ALA A 185 16.41 0.56 1.13
CA ALA A 185 17.42 1.33 0.40
C ALA A 185 17.20 1.29 -1.13
N THR A 186 16.84 0.13 -1.67
CA THR A 186 16.54 -0.04 -3.10
C THR A 186 15.28 0.75 -3.51
N ILE A 187 14.24 0.69 -2.69
CA ILE A 187 12.98 1.40 -2.91
C ILE A 187 13.24 2.91 -2.88
N GLU A 188 13.97 3.42 -1.89
CA GLU A 188 14.28 4.83 -1.72
C GLU A 188 15.06 5.41 -2.91
N ALA A 189 16.06 4.67 -3.40
CA ALA A 189 16.83 5.06 -4.58
C ALA A 189 15.97 5.20 -5.84
N ALA A 190 14.94 4.38 -5.99
CA ALA A 190 13.97 4.49 -7.08
C ALA A 190 12.96 5.62 -6.83
N ARG A 191 12.41 5.69 -5.61
CA ARG A 191 11.22 6.48 -5.28
C ARG A 191 11.53 7.95 -5.03
N ASN A 192 12.56 8.27 -4.25
CA ASN A 192 12.87 9.62 -3.82
C ASN A 192 13.20 10.57 -5.00
N PRO A 193 14.14 10.24 -5.90
CA PRO A 193 14.48 11.14 -7.01
C PRO A 193 13.51 11.04 -8.20
N ASN A 194 12.80 9.92 -8.39
CA ASN A 194 12.02 9.69 -9.60
C ASN A 194 10.50 9.72 -9.40
N ILE A 195 9.97 9.03 -8.40
CA ILE A 195 8.51 8.83 -8.25
C ILE A 195 7.92 10.04 -7.51
N LEU A 196 8.38 10.33 -6.30
CA LEU A 196 7.83 11.41 -5.47
C LEU A 196 7.68 12.77 -6.19
N PRO A 197 8.73 13.32 -6.83
CA PRO A 197 8.57 14.57 -7.57
C PRO A 197 7.67 14.42 -8.81
N SER A 198 7.64 13.23 -9.43
CA SER A 198 6.79 12.97 -10.60
C SER A 198 5.31 12.87 -10.24
N ILE A 199 4.95 12.38 -9.05
CA ILE A 199 3.56 12.39 -8.55
C ILE A 199 3.05 13.83 -8.52
N THR A 200 3.81 14.74 -7.90
CA THR A 200 3.46 16.16 -7.83
C THR A 200 3.36 16.78 -9.22
N GLN A 201 4.34 16.51 -10.10
CA GLN A 201 4.36 17.05 -11.47
C GLN A 201 3.17 16.58 -12.31
N LEU A 202 2.88 15.27 -12.29
CA LEU A 202 1.76 14.69 -13.04
C LEU A 202 0.42 15.21 -12.53
N SER A 203 0.25 15.27 -11.21
CA SER A 203 -0.96 15.80 -10.58
C SER A 203 -1.21 17.27 -10.94
N ASN A 204 -0.18 18.11 -10.86
CA ASN A 204 -0.31 19.52 -11.24
C ASN A 204 -0.55 19.69 -12.75
N ALA A 205 0.09 18.89 -13.61
CA ALA A 205 -0.18 18.91 -15.05
C ALA A 205 -1.65 18.55 -15.36
N ALA A 206 -2.21 17.55 -14.67
CA ALA A 206 -3.60 17.16 -14.80
C ALA A 206 -4.56 18.26 -14.30
N LEU A 207 -4.27 18.88 -13.15
CA LEU A 207 -5.05 19.99 -12.62
C LEU A 207 -5.06 21.19 -13.58
N SER A 208 -3.88 21.57 -14.09
CA SER A 208 -3.74 22.67 -15.06
C SER A 208 -4.48 22.39 -16.36
N ALA A 209 -4.44 21.16 -16.88
CA ALA A 209 -5.20 20.77 -18.07
C ALA A 209 -6.73 20.91 -17.89
N MET A 210 -7.20 20.89 -16.64
CA MET A 210 -8.61 21.06 -16.28
C MET A 210 -8.94 22.49 -15.81
N ASN A 211 -8.02 23.45 -15.95
CA ASN A 211 -8.13 24.82 -15.43
C ASN A 211 -8.41 24.87 -13.91
N LEU A 212 -7.82 23.94 -13.16
CA LEU A 212 -7.90 23.87 -11.71
C LEU A 212 -6.60 24.41 -11.08
N ALA A 213 -6.71 24.89 -9.84
CA ALA A 213 -5.54 25.32 -9.07
C ALA A 213 -4.56 24.15 -8.84
N PRO A 214 -3.24 24.38 -8.95
CA PRO A 214 -2.22 23.33 -8.74
C PRO A 214 -2.02 23.07 -7.25
N THR A 215 -2.88 22.25 -6.67
CA THR A 215 -2.89 21.92 -5.23
C THR A 215 -2.21 20.58 -4.91
N ALA A 216 -1.44 20.00 -5.83
CA ALA A 216 -0.80 18.71 -5.58
C ALA A 216 0.25 18.82 -4.46
N GLN A 217 0.22 17.86 -3.54
CA GLN A 217 1.16 17.77 -2.42
C GLN A 217 2.60 17.59 -2.93
N LYS A 218 3.56 18.21 -2.23
CA LYS A 218 4.98 17.88 -2.31
C LYS A 218 5.33 16.84 -1.24
N PHE A 219 6.09 15.83 -1.62
CA PHE A 219 6.47 14.75 -0.72
C PHE A 219 7.93 14.91 -0.30
N PRO A 220 8.24 14.84 1.01
CA PRO A 220 9.62 14.72 1.46
C PRO A 220 10.20 13.35 1.07
N ALA A 221 11.53 13.29 0.94
CA ALA A 221 12.22 12.01 0.77
C ALA A 221 12.01 11.11 1.99
N THR A 222 11.90 9.80 1.75
CA THR A 222 11.87 8.80 2.82
C THR A 222 13.29 8.43 3.27
N GLY A 223 13.42 7.90 4.49
CA GLY A 223 14.70 7.46 5.06
C GLY A 223 15.60 8.60 5.55
N GLN A 224 15.01 9.70 6.01
CA GLN A 224 15.74 10.89 6.50
C GLN A 224 15.87 10.94 8.04
N ASP A 225 15.55 9.84 8.74
CA ASP A 225 15.57 9.74 10.21
C ASP A 225 16.89 9.16 10.75
#